data_AF-A0A963EAY0-F1
#
_entry.id   AF-A0A963EAY0-F1
#
_cell.length_a   1.000
_cell.length_b   1.000
_cell.length_c   1.000
_cell.angle_alpha   90.00
_cell.angle_beta   90.00
_cell.angle_gamma   90.00
#
_symmetry.space_group_name_H-M   'P 1'
#
loop_
_entity.id
_entity.type
_entity.pdbx_description
1 polymer ?
#
loop_
_entity_poly.entity_id
_entity_poly.type
_entity_poly.pdbx_seq_one_letter_code
_entity_poly.pdbx_strand_id
1 'polypeptide(L)'
;KQQLESTSDILKQLTGQLNQATQALQQTETRLEALKDKRSRIEQKQTDGEALRTQTQALLNETRLVDPERAVYFGILDKARSEVLGGQALTVESCDNREREMRDWLQKQIESESRKLSTLGERIVKAMTSYKEAFRLETSEIDASIEAAFEYRTMLHNLQSDDLPRFEARFKELLNENTIREVANFQSQLARERETIKER
;
A
#
# COMPACT_ATOMS: atom_id res chain seq x y z
N LYS A 1 -62.32 -53.70 -58.54
CA LYS A 1 -60.83 -53.71 -58.52
C LYS A 1 -60.27 -52.31 -58.70
N GLN A 2 -60.57 -51.60 -59.81
CA GLN A 2 -60.10 -50.23 -60.06
C GLN A 2 -60.44 -49.20 -58.96
N GLN A 3 -61.65 -49.24 -58.37
CA GLN A 3 -62.00 -48.35 -57.24
C GLN A 3 -61.20 -48.61 -55.96
N LEU A 4 -60.75 -49.85 -55.72
CA LEU A 4 -59.91 -50.19 -54.57
C LEU A 4 -58.47 -49.72 -54.80
N GLU A 5 -57.98 -49.84 -56.03
CA GLU A 5 -56.65 -49.35 -56.44
C GLU A 5 -56.59 -47.82 -56.37
N SER A 6 -57.60 -47.10 -56.88
CA SER A 6 -57.64 -45.63 -56.79
C SER A 6 -57.72 -45.12 -55.36
N THR A 7 -58.46 -45.81 -54.48
CA THR A 7 -58.55 -45.46 -53.06
C THR A 7 -57.22 -45.75 -52.35
N SER A 8 -56.51 -46.81 -52.74
CA SER A 8 -55.18 -47.14 -52.22
C SER A 8 -54.13 -46.11 -52.60
N ASP A 9 -54.16 -45.60 -53.84
CA ASP A 9 -53.22 -44.56 -54.30
C ASP A 9 -53.47 -43.22 -53.62
N ILE A 10 -54.73 -42.83 -53.40
CA ILE A 10 -55.09 -41.63 -52.62
C ILE A 10 -54.59 -41.76 -51.17
N LEU A 11 -54.79 -42.93 -50.55
CA LEU A 11 -54.31 -43.19 -49.19
C LEU A 11 -52.77 -43.11 -49.09
N LYS A 12 -52.04 -43.65 -50.09
CA LYS A 12 -50.58 -43.52 -50.14
C LYS A 12 -50.14 -42.06 -50.28
N GLN A 13 -50.80 -41.28 -51.12
CA GLN A 13 -50.49 -39.87 -51.30
C GLN A 13 -50.75 -39.07 -50.02
N LEU A 14 -51.89 -39.27 -49.36
CA LEU A 14 -52.21 -38.64 -48.08
C LEU A 14 -51.23 -39.06 -46.97
N THR A 15 -50.80 -40.32 -46.94
CA THR A 15 -49.77 -40.80 -46.00
C THR A 15 -48.43 -40.13 -46.25
N GLY A 16 -48.04 -39.94 -47.51
CA GLY A 16 -46.84 -39.20 -47.89
C GLY A 16 -46.89 -37.73 -47.47
N GLN A 17 -48.01 -37.07 -47.70
CA GLN A 17 -48.24 -35.68 -47.26
C GLN A 17 -48.24 -35.55 -45.74
N LEU A 18 -48.86 -36.50 -45.04
CA LEU A 18 -48.84 -36.55 -43.58
C LEU A 18 -47.41 -36.69 -43.05
N ASN A 19 -46.62 -37.62 -43.58
CA ASN A 19 -45.24 -37.82 -43.18
C ASN A 19 -44.37 -36.58 -43.43
N GLN A 20 -44.53 -35.93 -44.59
CA GLN A 20 -43.83 -34.68 -44.89
C GLN A 20 -44.23 -33.56 -43.92
N ALA A 21 -45.53 -33.42 -43.62
CA ALA A 21 -46.02 -32.43 -42.67
C ALA A 21 -45.53 -32.70 -41.24
N THR A 22 -45.51 -33.97 -40.80
CA THR A 22 -44.96 -34.37 -39.50
C THR A 22 -43.46 -34.08 -39.40
N GLN A 23 -42.71 -34.36 -40.47
CA GLN A 23 -41.27 -34.10 -40.49
C GLN A 23 -40.96 -32.59 -40.49
N ALA A 24 -41.73 -31.80 -41.25
CA ALA A 24 -41.62 -30.35 -41.26
C ALA A 24 -42.02 -29.74 -39.90
N LEU A 25 -43.06 -30.29 -39.25
CA LEU A 25 -43.47 -29.89 -37.91
C LEU A 25 -42.34 -30.13 -36.90
N GLN A 26 -41.75 -31.32 -36.90
CA GLN A 26 -40.68 -31.67 -35.96
C GLN A 26 -39.42 -30.81 -36.16
N GLN A 27 -39.07 -30.49 -37.41
CA GLN A 27 -37.98 -29.54 -37.70
C GLN A 27 -38.31 -28.13 -37.20
N THR A 28 -39.55 -27.69 -37.37
CA THR A 28 -40.01 -26.38 -36.91
C THR A 28 -40.00 -26.28 -35.39
N GLU A 29 -40.47 -27.33 -34.69
CA GLU A 29 -40.44 -27.42 -33.22
C GLU A 29 -39.01 -27.38 -32.68
N THR A 30 -38.08 -28.14 -33.31
CA THR A 30 -36.67 -28.13 -32.93
C THR A 30 -36.05 -26.73 -33.11
N ARG A 31 -36.38 -26.06 -34.22
CA ARG A 31 -35.91 -24.69 -34.48
C ARG A 31 -36.52 -23.68 -33.51
N LEU A 32 -37.80 -23.84 -33.18
CA LEU A 32 -38.49 -22.99 -32.21
C LEU A 32 -37.83 -23.09 -30.83
N GLU A 33 -37.52 -24.30 -30.38
CA GLU A 33 -36.88 -24.51 -29.08
C GLU A 33 -35.48 -23.90 -29.02
N ALA A 34 -34.66 -24.12 -30.06
CA ALA A 34 -33.34 -23.48 -30.16
C ALA A 34 -33.42 -21.94 -30.20
N LEU A 35 -34.47 -21.36 -30.79
CA LEU A 35 -34.68 -19.91 -30.79
C LEU A 35 -35.15 -19.39 -29.43
N LYS A 36 -36.02 -20.12 -28.71
CA LYS A 36 -36.42 -19.77 -27.34
C LYS A 36 -35.22 -19.77 -26.39
N ASP A 37 -34.37 -20.79 -26.47
CA ASP A 37 -33.13 -20.87 -25.67
C ASP A 37 -32.21 -19.68 -25.94
N LYS A 38 -32.02 -19.33 -27.22
CA LYS A 38 -31.24 -18.15 -27.61
C LYS A 38 -31.86 -16.87 -27.07
N ARG A 39 -33.18 -16.71 -27.17
CA ARG A 39 -33.90 -15.54 -26.68
C ARG A 39 -33.72 -15.40 -25.16
N SER A 40 -33.93 -16.47 -24.42
CA SER A 40 -33.74 -16.49 -22.96
C SER A 40 -32.32 -16.10 -22.55
N ARG A 41 -31.29 -16.61 -23.24
CA ARG A 41 -29.89 -16.23 -22.97
C ARG A 41 -29.61 -14.75 -23.26
N ILE A 42 -30.23 -14.19 -24.29
CA ILE A 42 -30.07 -12.77 -24.65
C ILE A 42 -30.82 -11.89 -23.63
N GLU A 43 -32.05 -12.26 -23.26
CA GLU A 43 -32.84 -11.58 -22.23
C GLU A 43 -32.10 -11.55 -20.88
N GLN A 44 -31.47 -12.67 -20.51
CA GLN A 44 -30.64 -12.72 -19.30
C GLN A 44 -29.46 -11.76 -19.38
N LYS A 45 -28.68 -11.79 -20.48
CA LYS A 45 -27.54 -10.88 -20.68
C LYS A 45 -27.95 -9.41 -20.67
N GLN A 46 -29.10 -9.08 -21.25
CA GLN A 46 -29.63 -7.72 -21.21
C GLN A 46 -29.96 -7.30 -19.78
N THR A 47 -30.66 -8.16 -19.03
CA THR A 47 -31.00 -7.92 -17.63
C THR A 47 -29.75 -7.71 -16.77
N ASP A 48 -28.75 -8.58 -16.91
CA ASP A 48 -27.49 -8.50 -16.17
C ASP A 48 -26.72 -7.21 -16.52
N GLY A 49 -26.68 -6.85 -17.80
CA GLY A 49 -26.04 -5.62 -18.27
C GLY A 49 -26.73 -4.35 -17.77
N GLU A 50 -28.06 -4.33 -17.73
CA GLU A 50 -28.87 -3.21 -17.21
C GLU A 50 -28.64 -3.04 -15.69
N ALA A 51 -28.59 -4.15 -14.95
CA ALA A 51 -28.26 -4.15 -13.53
C ALA A 51 -26.84 -3.60 -13.27
N LEU A 52 -25.85 -4.10 -14.01
CA LEU A 52 -24.45 -3.64 -13.89
C LEU A 52 -24.31 -2.14 -14.22
N ARG A 53 -24.99 -1.68 -15.27
CA ARG A 53 -25.02 -0.25 -15.63
C ARG A 53 -25.62 0.59 -14.51
N THR A 54 -26.72 0.15 -13.92
CA THR A 54 -27.38 0.87 -12.82
C THR A 54 -26.46 0.98 -11.60
N GLN A 55 -25.80 -0.12 -11.22
CA GLN A 55 -24.83 -0.15 -10.12
C GLN A 55 -23.63 0.77 -10.40
N THR A 56 -23.07 0.71 -11.61
CA THR A 56 -21.94 1.54 -12.03
C THR A 56 -22.30 3.03 -12.00
N GLN A 57 -23.52 3.38 -12.44
CA GLN A 57 -23.99 4.76 -12.42
C GLN A 57 -24.16 5.29 -10.99
N ALA A 58 -24.65 4.46 -10.06
CA ALA A 58 -24.75 4.83 -8.65
C ALA A 58 -23.36 5.13 -8.07
N LEU A 59 -22.38 4.24 -8.30
CA LEU A 59 -20.98 4.43 -7.91
C LEU A 59 -20.37 5.71 -8.49
N LEU A 60 -20.60 6.01 -9.77
CA LEU A 60 -20.11 7.24 -10.40
C LEU A 60 -20.75 8.49 -9.79
N ASN A 61 -22.05 8.44 -9.49
CA ASN A 61 -22.76 9.57 -8.88
C ASN A 61 -22.25 9.82 -7.46
N GLU A 62 -22.08 8.76 -6.65
CA GLU A 62 -21.46 8.85 -5.33
C GLU A 62 -20.04 9.41 -5.44
N THR A 63 -19.21 8.88 -6.33
CA THR A 63 -17.82 9.32 -6.50
C THR A 63 -17.74 10.78 -6.95
N ARG A 64 -18.65 11.23 -7.83
CA ARG A 64 -18.72 12.62 -8.30
C ARG A 64 -19.16 13.59 -7.20
N LEU A 65 -19.89 13.12 -6.20
CA LEU A 65 -20.27 13.89 -5.01
C LEU A 65 -19.14 13.96 -3.98
N VAL A 66 -18.17 13.03 -4.03
CA VAL A 66 -17.08 12.92 -3.07
C VAL A 66 -15.84 13.66 -3.60
N ASP A 67 -15.88 14.98 -3.44
CA ASP A 67 -14.73 15.87 -3.20
C ASP A 67 -13.71 16.06 -4.36
N PRO A 68 -13.50 17.30 -4.87
CA PRO A 68 -12.44 17.61 -5.84
C PRO A 68 -11.03 17.17 -5.39
N GLU A 69 -10.77 16.98 -4.10
CA GLU A 69 -9.49 16.44 -3.62
C GLU A 69 -9.20 15.03 -4.13
N ARG A 70 -10.24 14.21 -4.35
CA ARG A 70 -10.04 12.83 -4.85
C ARG A 70 -9.70 12.76 -6.34
N ALA A 71 -9.99 13.81 -7.10
CA ALA A 71 -9.69 13.86 -8.52
C ALA A 71 -8.19 13.74 -8.81
N VAL A 72 -7.34 14.17 -7.87
CA VAL A 72 -5.87 14.05 -7.96
C VAL A 72 -5.45 12.58 -8.05
N TYR A 73 -6.14 11.68 -7.35
CA TYR A 73 -5.80 10.26 -7.37
C TYR A 73 -6.08 9.59 -8.71
N PHE A 74 -7.02 10.08 -9.53
CA PHE A 74 -7.27 9.50 -10.85
C PHE A 74 -6.04 9.60 -11.77
N GLY A 75 -5.28 10.69 -11.69
CA GLY A 75 -4.04 10.82 -12.45
C GLY A 75 -2.94 9.86 -11.99
N ILE A 76 -2.90 9.54 -10.70
CA ILE A 76 -1.97 8.56 -10.12
C ILE A 76 -2.41 7.14 -10.53
N LEU A 77 -3.70 6.85 -10.43
CA LEU A 77 -4.29 5.56 -10.79
C LEU A 77 -4.14 5.27 -12.29
N ASP A 78 -4.23 6.27 -13.17
CA ASP A 78 -4.03 6.07 -14.61
C ASP A 78 -2.59 5.67 -14.94
N LYS A 79 -1.60 6.27 -14.24
CA LYS A 79 -0.19 5.84 -14.33
C LYS A 79 -0.02 4.41 -13.83
N ALA A 80 -0.54 4.10 -12.64
CA ALA A 80 -0.49 2.75 -12.08
C ALA A 80 -1.18 1.72 -12.99
N ARG A 81 -2.28 2.10 -13.66
CA ARG A 81 -2.97 1.23 -14.63
C ARG A 81 -2.01 0.77 -15.72
N SER A 82 -1.22 1.69 -16.28
CA SER A 82 -0.28 1.37 -17.35
C SER A 82 0.83 0.41 -16.89
N GLU A 83 1.25 0.50 -15.64
CA GLU A 83 2.27 -0.39 -15.06
C GLU A 83 1.72 -1.79 -14.74
N VAL A 84 0.48 -1.88 -14.25
CA VAL A 84 -0.12 -3.16 -13.83
C VAL A 84 -0.78 -3.90 -15.01
N LEU A 85 -1.53 -3.19 -15.84
CA LEU A 85 -2.36 -3.77 -16.91
C LEU A 85 -1.75 -3.63 -18.32
N GLY A 86 -0.70 -2.82 -18.46
CA GLY A 86 -0.12 -2.49 -19.75
C GLY A 86 -1.08 -1.69 -20.65
N GLY A 87 -0.99 -1.92 -21.97
CA GLY A 87 -1.81 -1.24 -22.98
C GLY A 87 -3.12 -1.95 -23.33
N GLN A 88 -3.60 -2.89 -22.51
CA GLN A 88 -4.79 -3.67 -22.82
C GLN A 88 -6.06 -2.82 -22.69
N ALA A 89 -6.95 -2.92 -23.69
CA ALA A 89 -8.22 -2.20 -23.68
C ALA A 89 -9.15 -2.77 -22.61
N LEU A 90 -9.78 -1.89 -21.83
CA LEU A 90 -10.80 -2.27 -20.87
C LEU A 90 -12.13 -2.50 -21.62
N THR A 91 -12.65 -3.72 -21.52
CA THR A 91 -14.03 -4.06 -21.88
C THR A 91 -14.89 -4.16 -20.63
N VAL A 92 -16.21 -4.04 -20.78
CA VAL A 92 -17.18 -4.14 -19.68
C VAL A 92 -17.00 -5.44 -18.89
N GLU A 93 -16.75 -6.56 -19.57
CA GLU A 93 -16.55 -7.86 -18.93
C GLU A 93 -15.20 -7.99 -18.21
N SER A 94 -14.21 -7.21 -18.63
CA SER A 94 -12.86 -7.26 -18.06
C SER A 94 -12.67 -6.29 -16.88
N CYS A 95 -13.48 -5.23 -16.80
CA CYS A 95 -13.31 -4.15 -15.82
C CYS A 95 -13.20 -4.67 -14.39
N ASP A 96 -14.09 -5.55 -13.95
CA ASP A 96 -14.09 -6.09 -12.58
C ASP A 96 -12.83 -6.88 -12.25
N ASN A 97 -12.35 -7.70 -13.19
CA ASN A 97 -11.12 -8.46 -12.99
C ASN A 97 -9.91 -7.53 -12.92
N ARG A 98 -9.87 -6.51 -13.78
CA ARG A 98 -8.79 -5.53 -13.83
C ARG A 98 -8.76 -4.62 -12.61
N GLU A 99 -9.92 -4.26 -12.11
CA GLU A 99 -10.10 -3.53 -10.86
C GLU A 99 -9.52 -4.33 -9.69
N ARG A 100 -9.83 -5.63 -9.59
CA ARG A 100 -9.23 -6.53 -8.60
C ARG A 100 -7.71 -6.63 -8.71
N GLU A 101 -7.18 -6.82 -9.93
CA GLU A 101 -5.73 -6.88 -10.17
C GLU A 101 -5.02 -5.61 -9.69
N MET A 102 -5.58 -4.43 -10.02
CA MET A 102 -5.03 -3.14 -9.58
C MET A 102 -5.11 -2.98 -8.06
N ARG A 103 -6.23 -3.36 -7.44
CA ARG A 103 -6.39 -3.31 -5.98
C ARG A 103 -5.34 -4.18 -5.29
N ASP A 104 -5.17 -5.42 -5.73
CA ASP A 104 -4.22 -6.36 -5.13
C ASP A 104 -2.77 -5.86 -5.29
N TRP A 105 -2.44 -5.25 -6.42
CA TRP A 105 -1.13 -4.65 -6.63
C TRP A 105 -0.90 -3.45 -5.70
N LEU A 106 -1.85 -2.53 -5.60
CA LEU A 106 -1.76 -1.37 -4.70
C LEU A 106 -1.64 -1.80 -3.24
N GLN A 107 -2.43 -2.81 -2.83
CA GLN A 107 -2.38 -3.36 -1.49
C GLN A 107 -1.00 -3.94 -1.18
N LYS A 108 -0.38 -4.67 -2.11
CA LYS A 108 0.99 -5.17 -1.95
C LYS A 108 2.02 -4.05 -1.80
N GLN A 109 1.88 -2.95 -2.55
CA GLN A 109 2.76 -1.79 -2.40
C GLN A 109 2.61 -1.15 -1.01
N ILE A 110 1.37 -0.94 -0.56
CA ILE A 110 1.07 -0.40 0.78
C ILE A 110 1.68 -1.29 1.86
N GLU A 111 1.51 -2.61 1.76
CA GLU A 111 2.08 -3.55 2.71
C GLU A 111 3.61 -3.54 2.71
N SER A 112 4.24 -3.46 1.53
CA SER A 112 5.69 -3.35 1.39
C SER A 112 6.22 -2.08 2.08
N GLU A 113 5.63 -0.92 1.81
CA GLU A 113 6.05 0.34 2.41
C GLU A 113 5.76 0.38 3.92
N SER A 114 4.63 -0.17 4.36
CA SER A 114 4.30 -0.27 5.79
C SER A 114 5.30 -1.13 6.54
N ARG A 115 5.75 -2.25 5.96
CA ARG A 115 6.82 -3.09 6.55
C ARG A 115 8.13 -2.33 6.64
N LYS A 116 8.53 -1.59 5.59
CA LYS A 116 9.75 -0.76 5.60
C LYS A 116 9.69 0.29 6.70
N LEU A 117 8.56 0.98 6.85
CA LEU A 117 8.34 1.97 7.90
C LEU A 117 8.44 1.35 9.29
N SER A 118 7.82 0.20 9.51
CA SER A 118 7.89 -0.54 10.78
C SER A 118 9.33 -0.94 11.11
N THR A 119 10.07 -1.55 10.17
CA THR A 119 11.47 -1.92 10.40
C THR A 119 12.37 -0.70 10.65
N LEU A 120 12.14 0.41 9.97
CA LEU A 120 12.88 1.65 10.22
C LEU A 120 12.57 2.20 11.62
N GLY A 121 11.30 2.20 12.02
CA GLY A 121 10.85 2.59 13.34
C GLY A 121 11.50 1.77 14.45
N GLU A 122 11.51 0.45 14.32
CA GLU A 122 12.18 -0.46 15.26
C GLU A 122 13.68 -0.17 15.38
N ARG A 123 14.35 0.10 14.25
CA ARG A 123 15.79 0.46 14.25
C ARG A 123 16.04 1.79 14.97
N ILE A 124 15.19 2.78 14.78
CA ILE A 124 15.27 4.09 15.46
C ILE A 124 15.09 3.90 16.96
N VAL A 125 14.04 3.20 17.37
CA VAL A 125 13.75 2.91 18.79
C VAL A 125 14.91 2.16 19.42
N LYS A 126 15.45 1.13 18.76
CA LYS A 126 16.62 0.40 19.26
C LYS A 126 17.85 1.30 19.46
N ALA A 127 18.10 2.23 18.55
CA ALA A 127 19.19 3.20 18.69
C ALA A 127 18.94 4.16 19.87
N MET A 128 17.71 4.65 20.04
CA MET A 128 17.30 5.48 21.18
C MET A 128 17.46 4.74 22.51
N THR A 129 17.03 3.48 22.60
CA THR A 129 17.21 2.64 23.80
C THR A 129 18.69 2.47 24.12
N SER A 130 19.51 2.15 23.12
CA SER A 130 20.96 1.98 23.30
C SER A 130 21.63 3.27 23.81
N TYR A 131 21.23 4.42 23.27
CA TYR A 131 21.71 5.73 23.74
C TYR A 131 21.24 6.02 25.18
N LYS A 132 19.96 5.79 25.48
CA LYS A 132 19.39 5.96 26.82
C LYS A 132 20.08 5.07 27.87
N GLU A 133 20.45 3.84 27.50
CA GLU A 133 21.21 2.94 28.37
C GLU A 133 22.65 3.41 28.61
N ALA A 134 23.31 3.99 27.61
CA ALA A 134 24.65 4.54 27.73
C ALA A 134 24.70 5.84 28.57
N PHE A 135 23.65 6.67 28.50
CA PHE A 135 23.58 8.02 29.11
C PHE A 135 22.35 8.18 30.00
N ARG A 136 22.21 7.28 30.99
CA ARG A 136 20.99 7.17 31.82
C ARG A 136 20.67 8.41 32.66
N LEU A 137 21.68 9.17 33.08
CA LEU A 137 21.51 10.36 33.92
C LEU A 137 20.90 11.51 33.10
N GLU A 138 21.36 11.66 31.86
CA GLU A 138 20.97 12.72 30.96
C GLU A 138 19.65 12.44 30.23
N THR A 139 19.23 11.17 30.18
CA THR A 139 18.06 10.71 29.41
C THR A 139 16.93 10.12 30.27
N SER A 140 16.93 10.37 31.58
CA SER A 140 15.94 9.80 32.51
C SER A 140 14.50 10.13 32.12
N GLU A 141 14.26 11.38 31.74
CA GLU A 141 12.93 11.94 31.41
C GLU A 141 12.49 11.70 29.95
N ILE A 142 13.34 11.09 29.12
CA ILE A 142 13.06 10.94 27.67
C ILE A 142 12.79 9.49 27.34
N ASP A 143 11.64 9.23 26.73
CA ASP A 143 11.27 7.89 26.31
C ASP A 143 12.04 7.42 25.07
N ALA A 144 12.20 6.11 24.93
CA ALA A 144 12.76 5.51 23.72
C ALA A 144 11.62 5.12 22.78
N SER A 145 11.02 6.12 22.13
CA SER A 145 9.91 5.93 21.18
C SER A 145 10.04 6.87 19.98
N ILE A 146 9.29 6.58 18.91
CA ILE A 146 9.34 7.39 17.68
C ILE A 146 8.75 8.79 17.94
N GLU A 147 7.74 8.88 18.81
CA GLU A 147 7.10 10.13 19.21
C GLU A 147 8.09 11.07 19.90
N ALA A 148 9.05 10.52 20.65
CA ALA A 148 10.11 11.27 21.31
C ALA A 148 11.25 11.73 20.37
N ALA A 149 11.13 11.52 19.04
CA ALA A 149 12.20 11.83 18.09
C ALA A 149 12.61 13.31 18.08
N PHE A 150 11.71 14.21 18.45
CA PHE A 150 12.01 15.65 18.50
C PHE A 150 12.96 15.98 19.67
N GLU A 151 12.79 15.32 20.81
CA GLU A 151 13.58 15.48 22.02
C GLU A 151 15.03 15.02 21.78
N TYR A 152 15.24 13.86 21.14
CA TYR A 152 16.58 13.41 20.75
C TYR A 152 17.25 14.35 19.74
N ARG A 153 16.49 14.92 18.79
CA ARG A 153 17.03 15.93 17.87
C ARG A 153 17.45 17.21 18.59
N THR A 154 16.69 17.63 19.60
CA THR A 154 17.01 18.79 20.43
C THR A 154 18.26 18.53 21.25
N MET A 155 18.40 17.34 21.87
CA MET A 155 19.62 16.94 22.56
C MET A 155 20.84 16.94 21.63
N LEU A 156 20.70 16.40 20.42
CA LEU A 156 21.77 16.44 19.42
C LEU A 156 22.13 17.88 19.05
N HIS A 157 21.14 18.74 18.85
CA HIS A 157 21.36 20.14 18.53
C HIS A 157 22.12 20.86 19.65
N ASN A 158 21.70 20.67 20.91
CA ASN A 158 22.36 21.24 22.08
C ASN A 158 23.80 20.73 22.21
N LEU A 159 24.03 19.43 22.02
CA LEU A 159 25.39 18.85 22.04
C LEU A 159 26.29 19.45 20.96
N GLN A 160 25.73 19.76 19.79
CA GLN A 160 26.46 20.38 18.68
C GLN A 160 26.69 21.88 18.88
N SER A 161 25.77 22.57 19.55
CA SER A 161 25.84 24.02 19.79
C SER A 161 26.59 24.39 21.06
N ASP A 162 26.68 23.50 22.05
CA ASP A 162 27.39 23.69 23.32
C ASP A 162 28.92 23.73 23.16
N ASP A 163 29.48 23.98 21.97
CA ASP A 163 30.90 24.36 21.82
C ASP A 163 31.87 23.38 22.53
N LEU A 164 31.55 22.08 22.54
CA LEU A 164 32.29 21.03 23.24
C LEU A 164 33.83 21.11 23.04
N PRO A 165 34.36 21.44 21.84
CA PRO A 165 35.80 21.63 21.63
C PRO A 165 36.40 22.81 22.42
N ARG A 166 35.63 23.89 22.58
CA ARG A 166 36.04 25.08 23.34
C ARG A 166 36.02 24.81 24.84
N PHE A 167 35.04 24.05 25.33
CA PHE A 167 35.02 23.63 26.74
C PHE A 167 36.14 22.63 27.06
N GLU A 168 36.45 21.69 26.16
CA GLU A 168 37.60 20.79 26.31
C GLU A 168 38.93 21.58 26.33
N ALA A 169 39.09 22.55 25.42
CA ALA A 169 40.28 23.41 25.40
C ALA A 169 40.43 24.22 26.69
N ARG A 170 39.35 24.87 27.14
CA ARG A 170 39.34 25.67 28.38
C ARG A 170 39.53 24.81 29.63
N PHE A 171 39.00 23.59 29.65
CA PHE A 171 39.21 22.63 30.74
C PHE A 171 40.67 22.17 30.81
N LYS A 172 41.29 21.85 29.67
CA LYS A 172 42.72 21.52 29.61
C LYS A 172 43.60 22.69 30.06
N GLU A 173 43.23 23.92 29.68
CA GLU A 173 43.93 25.14 30.09
C GLU A 173 43.86 25.33 31.62
N LEU A 174 42.66 25.23 32.20
CA LEU A 174 42.45 25.31 33.66
C LEU A 174 43.13 24.18 34.44
N LEU A 175 43.18 22.97 33.89
CA LEU A 175 43.86 21.82 34.51
C LEU A 175 45.38 22.07 34.56
N ASN A 176 45.94 22.53 33.44
CA ASN A 176 47.37 22.87 33.34
C ASN A 176 47.72 24.06 34.24
N GLU A 177 46.92 25.13 34.24
CA GLU A 177 47.16 26.30 35.09
C GLU A 177 47.12 25.97 36.59
N ASN A 178 46.11 25.20 37.04
CA ASN A 178 46.04 24.80 38.44
C ASN A 178 47.18 23.86 38.82
N THR A 179 47.53 22.91 37.95
CA THR A 179 48.65 21.99 38.21
C THR A 179 49.98 22.76 38.30
N ILE A 180 50.21 23.75 37.43
CA ILE A 180 51.40 24.61 37.49
C ILE A 180 51.40 25.46 38.77
N ARG A 181 50.26 26.05 39.17
CA ARG A 181 50.15 26.80 40.42
C ARG A 181 50.44 25.94 41.64
N GLU A 182 49.91 24.72 41.69
CA GLU A 182 50.14 23.79 42.80
C GLU A 182 51.62 23.38 42.88
N VAL A 183 52.26 23.06 41.75
CA VAL A 183 53.70 22.74 41.71
C VAL A 183 54.57 23.93 42.12
N ALA A 184 54.23 25.15 41.69
CA ALA A 184 54.96 26.36 42.08
C ALA A 184 54.80 26.69 43.57
N ASN A 185 53.60 26.50 44.13
CA ASN A 185 53.36 26.65 45.56
C ASN A 185 54.13 25.60 46.37
N PHE A 186 54.16 24.35 45.90
CA PHE A 186 54.90 23.27 46.53
C PHE A 186 56.41 23.52 46.51
N GLN A 187 56.97 23.98 45.39
CA GLN A 187 58.39 24.40 45.34
C GLN A 187 58.70 25.58 46.25
N SER A 188 57.80 26.55 46.37
CA SER A 188 57.97 27.69 47.28
C SER A 188 57.95 27.26 48.74
N GLN A 189 57.08 26.31 49.10
CA GLN A 189 57.06 25.69 50.43
C GLN A 189 58.33 24.88 50.69
N LEU A 190 58.79 24.06 49.74
CA LEU A 190 60.05 23.32 49.87
C LEU A 190 61.26 24.25 50.01
N ALA A 191 61.33 25.35 49.26
CA ALA A 191 62.39 26.33 49.37
C ALA A 191 62.38 27.00 50.76
N ARG A 192 61.19 27.34 51.27
CA ARG A 192 61.02 27.92 52.61
C ARG A 192 61.41 26.96 53.73
N GLU A 193 61.00 25.70 53.64
CA GLU A 193 61.44 24.65 54.58
C GLU A 193 62.95 24.44 54.50
N ARG A 194 63.54 24.47 53.30
CA ARG A 194 64.99 24.35 53.11
C ARG A 194 65.78 25.51 53.74
N GLU A 195 65.31 26.74 53.60
CA GLU A 195 65.94 27.90 54.28
C GLU A 195 65.76 27.82 55.80
N THR A 196 64.59 27.38 56.29
CA THR A 196 64.34 27.16 57.73
C THR A 196 65.27 26.09 58.33
N ILE A 197 65.63 25.06 57.56
CA ILE A 197 66.60 24.03 57.96
C ILE A 197 68.04 24.55 57.93
N LYS A 198 68.38 25.49 57.03
CA LYS A 198 69.72 26.11 56.97
C LYS A 198 69.97 27.15 58.05
N GLU A 199 68.92 27.80 58.56
CA GLU A 199 68.98 28.77 59.65
C GLU A 199 69.04 28.11 61.05
N ARG A 200 68.92 26.77 61.12
CA ARG A 200 69.19 25.96 62.31
C ARG A 200 70.56 25.31 62.24
#